data_AF-A0A7X5C242-F1
#
_entry.id   AF-A0A7X5C242-F1
#
_cell.length_a   1.000
_cell.length_b   1.000
_cell.length_c   1.000
_cell.angle_alpha   90.00
_cell.angle_beta   90.00
_cell.angle_gamma   90.00
#
_symmetry.space_group_name_H-M   'P 1'
#
loop_
_entity.id
_entity.type
_entity.pdbx_description
1 polymer ?
#
loop_
_entity_poly.entity_id
_entity_poly.type
_entity_poly.pdbx_seq_one_letter_code
_entity_poly.pdbx_strand_id
1 'polypeptide(L)'
;MSVTFNYDVWFTRFNDANGGLFKLKSYLNDKQAYTFHMENSWSAFDLNGEEKNILYNDPDGKATIDMFYTDIQAMKELISNQFIVYNATLVETLFYETFYLVFMENPKKINNIIFEQFSNDKDKLGLTLNELLDHDSKESYIETLCEKAASLCNGGKFKDSFKRLIRQLNAAPIDQSNKNIIIDLVEKRNSIVHENNTYELEDEYFRSLSESTYFLLDYIRDNMNSLGIPIIDTINNP
;
A
#
# COMPACT_ATOMS: atom_id res chain seq x y z
N MET A 1 4.77 8.38 26.92
CA MET A 1 5.16 7.21 26.10
C MET A 1 6.15 7.71 25.06
N SER A 2 7.26 7.01 24.83
CA SER A 2 8.15 7.30 23.71
C SER A 2 7.63 6.51 22.51
N VAL A 3 7.30 7.21 21.43
CA VAL A 3 6.93 6.58 20.16
C VAL A 3 8.15 6.52 19.24
N THR A 4 8.13 5.65 18.23
CA THR A 4 9.25 5.47 17.32
C THR A 4 8.73 5.11 15.94
N PHE A 5 9.29 5.72 14.91
CA PHE A 5 9.00 5.36 13.53
C PHE A 5 9.95 4.24 13.07
N ASN A 6 9.40 3.10 12.66
CA ASN A 6 10.21 1.97 12.21
C ASN A 6 10.35 1.99 10.68
N TYR A 7 11.41 2.64 10.20
CA TYR A 7 11.70 2.75 8.77
C TYR A 7 11.93 1.37 8.15
N ASP A 8 12.69 0.50 8.81
CA ASP A 8 13.05 -0.81 8.29
C ASP A 8 11.81 -1.67 7.97
N VAL A 9 10.81 -1.68 8.87
CA VAL A 9 9.56 -2.41 8.65
C VAL A 9 8.82 -1.89 7.43
N TRP A 10 8.74 -0.57 7.26
CA TRP A 10 8.07 0.04 6.11
C TRP A 10 8.83 -0.18 4.81
N PHE A 11 10.15 -0.07 4.84
CA PHE A 11 11.01 -0.38 3.71
C PHE A 11 10.82 -1.83 3.27
N THR A 12 10.87 -2.79 4.19
CA THR A 12 10.63 -4.20 3.88
C THR A 12 9.24 -4.42 3.28
N ARG A 13 8.19 -3.79 3.83
CA ARG A 13 6.83 -3.92 3.29
C ARG A 13 6.73 -3.44 1.84
N PHE A 14 7.29 -2.27 1.51
CA PHE A 14 7.29 -1.78 0.13
C PHE A 14 8.20 -2.64 -0.77
N ASN A 15 9.35 -3.06 -0.27
CA ASN A 15 10.26 -3.92 -1.02
C ASN A 15 9.64 -5.28 -1.36
N ASP A 16 8.93 -5.90 -0.43
CA ASP A 16 8.26 -7.18 -0.67
C ASP A 16 7.07 -7.00 -1.62
N ALA A 17 6.28 -5.93 -1.45
CA ALA A 17 5.17 -5.59 -2.34
C ALA A 17 5.63 -5.42 -3.80
N ASN A 18 6.71 -4.67 -4.01
CA ASN A 18 7.26 -4.38 -5.33
C ASN A 18 8.04 -5.59 -5.89
N GLY A 19 8.96 -6.15 -5.11
CA GLY A 19 9.83 -7.26 -5.54
C GLY A 19 9.07 -8.55 -5.88
N GLY A 20 7.98 -8.85 -5.16
CA GLY A 20 7.13 -10.00 -5.45
C GLY A 20 6.47 -9.91 -6.82
N LEU A 21 5.95 -8.72 -7.19
CA LEU A 21 5.29 -8.53 -8.48
C LEU A 21 6.27 -8.64 -9.65
N PHE A 22 7.48 -8.07 -9.52
CA PHE A 22 8.47 -8.13 -10.61
C PHE A 22 8.82 -9.58 -10.98
N LYS A 23 9.08 -10.41 -9.97
CA LYS A 23 9.36 -11.85 -10.15
C LYS A 23 8.19 -12.57 -10.81
N LEU A 24 6.96 -12.28 -10.34
CA LEU A 24 5.75 -12.89 -10.87
C LEU A 24 5.51 -12.48 -12.33
N LYS A 25 5.62 -11.19 -12.66
CA LYS A 25 5.45 -10.68 -14.03
C LYS A 25 6.49 -11.29 -14.98
N SER A 26 7.75 -11.38 -14.54
CA SER A 26 8.81 -12.04 -15.32
C SER A 26 8.46 -13.50 -15.64
N TYR A 27 7.91 -14.25 -14.68
CA TYR A 27 7.49 -15.63 -14.91
C TYR A 27 6.26 -15.73 -15.83
N LEU A 28 5.23 -14.91 -15.59
CA LEU A 28 3.98 -14.96 -16.38
C LEU A 28 4.18 -14.50 -17.83
N ASN A 29 5.25 -13.76 -18.13
CA ASN A 29 5.60 -13.34 -19.49
C ASN A 29 6.45 -14.37 -20.25
N ASP A 30 6.94 -15.43 -19.60
CA ASP A 30 7.78 -16.44 -20.23
C ASP A 30 6.95 -17.63 -20.73
N LYS A 31 6.49 -17.54 -22.00
CA LYS A 31 5.77 -18.65 -22.66
C LYS A 31 6.54 -19.95 -22.66
N GLN A 32 7.85 -19.87 -22.81
CA GLN A 32 8.68 -21.06 -22.88
C GLN A 32 8.77 -21.73 -21.50
N ALA A 33 8.92 -20.95 -20.43
CA ALA A 33 9.02 -21.48 -19.07
C ALA A 33 7.78 -22.26 -18.65
N TYR A 34 6.56 -21.73 -18.84
CA TYR A 34 5.37 -22.49 -18.46
C TYR A 34 5.05 -23.61 -19.44
N THR A 35 5.35 -23.46 -20.74
CA THR A 35 5.21 -24.57 -21.71
C THR A 35 6.10 -25.74 -21.28
N PHE A 36 7.38 -25.46 -20.99
CA PHE A 36 8.32 -26.44 -20.48
C PHE A 36 7.82 -27.07 -19.16
N HIS A 37 7.31 -26.26 -18.23
CA HIS A 37 6.78 -26.77 -16.97
C HIS A 37 5.60 -27.74 -17.19
N MET A 38 4.63 -27.38 -18.04
CA MET A 38 3.49 -28.23 -18.36
C MET A 38 3.93 -29.54 -19.05
N GLU A 39 4.84 -29.46 -20.03
CA GLU A 39 5.31 -30.65 -20.76
C GLU A 39 6.09 -31.65 -19.88
N ASN A 40 6.73 -31.16 -18.81
CA ASN A 40 7.64 -31.98 -17.99
C ASN A 40 7.08 -32.32 -16.59
N SER A 41 6.06 -31.61 -16.13
CA SER A 41 5.57 -31.73 -14.75
C SER A 41 4.08 -32.06 -14.66
N TRP A 42 3.33 -31.88 -15.74
CA TRP A 42 1.88 -32.08 -15.74
C TRP A 42 1.50 -33.24 -16.65
N SER A 43 0.42 -33.90 -16.27
CA SER A 43 -0.20 -34.96 -17.04
C SER A 43 -1.68 -34.63 -17.25
N ALA A 44 -2.20 -35.01 -18.41
CA ALA A 44 -3.61 -34.96 -18.75
C ALA A 44 -4.19 -36.38 -18.75
N PHE A 45 -5.50 -36.49 -18.75
CA PHE A 45 -6.19 -37.76 -18.93
C PHE A 45 -6.83 -37.80 -20.32
N ASP A 46 -6.68 -38.92 -21.03
CA ASP A 46 -7.37 -39.13 -22.29
C ASP A 46 -8.87 -39.45 -22.08
N LEU A 47 -9.62 -39.64 -23.17
CA LEU A 47 -11.05 -39.98 -23.10
C LEU A 47 -11.34 -41.33 -22.43
N ASN A 48 -10.33 -42.19 -22.29
CA ASN A 48 -10.40 -43.48 -21.60
C ASN A 48 -9.96 -43.38 -20.12
N GLY A 49 -9.53 -42.19 -19.67
CA GLY A 49 -9.00 -41.96 -18.33
C GLY A 49 -7.55 -42.40 -18.14
N GLU A 50 -6.80 -42.67 -19.22
CA GLU A 50 -5.37 -42.96 -19.17
C GLU A 50 -4.55 -41.69 -19.09
N GLU A 51 -3.52 -41.70 -18.22
CA GLU A 51 -2.61 -40.59 -18.04
C GLU A 51 -1.70 -40.43 -19.26
N LYS A 52 -1.63 -39.21 -19.81
CA LYS A 52 -0.82 -38.86 -20.98
C LYS A 52 -0.03 -37.58 -20.70
N ASN A 53 1.20 -37.53 -21.19
CA ASN A 53 1.99 -36.31 -21.19
C ASN A 53 1.33 -35.23 -22.07
N ILE A 54 1.36 -33.99 -21.61
CA ILE A 54 0.96 -32.83 -22.40
C ILE A 54 2.14 -32.48 -23.32
N LEU A 55 1.97 -32.48 -24.64
CA LEU A 55 3.04 -32.06 -25.56
C LEU A 55 2.53 -30.94 -26.48
N TYR A 56 3.29 -29.85 -26.61
CA TYR A 56 2.88 -28.75 -27.48
C TYR A 56 2.80 -29.16 -28.96
N ASN A 57 3.54 -30.21 -29.34
CA ASN A 57 3.55 -30.75 -30.69
C ASN A 57 2.32 -31.63 -31.01
N ASP A 58 1.51 -32.01 -30.01
CA ASP A 58 0.27 -32.75 -30.23
C ASP A 58 -0.96 -31.81 -30.17
N PRO A 59 -2.01 -32.02 -31.00
CA PRO A 59 -3.13 -31.08 -31.07
C PRO A 59 -3.84 -30.83 -29.73
N ASP A 60 -4.02 -31.88 -28.93
CA ASP A 60 -4.71 -31.80 -27.64
C ASP A 60 -3.83 -31.13 -26.58
N GLY A 61 -2.53 -31.48 -26.56
CA GLY A 61 -1.54 -30.83 -25.71
C GLY A 61 -1.38 -29.35 -26.04
N LYS A 62 -1.34 -28.99 -27.32
CA LYS A 62 -1.34 -27.59 -27.78
C LYS A 62 -2.57 -26.84 -27.30
N ALA A 63 -3.77 -27.40 -27.48
CA ALA A 63 -5.01 -26.77 -27.04
C ALA A 63 -5.01 -26.54 -25.52
N THR A 64 -4.50 -27.51 -24.75
CA THR A 64 -4.35 -27.41 -23.28
C THR A 64 -3.38 -26.30 -22.89
N ILE A 65 -2.22 -26.23 -23.53
CA ILE A 65 -1.20 -25.19 -23.26
C ILE A 65 -1.71 -23.80 -23.65
N ASP A 66 -2.41 -23.67 -24.78
CA ASP A 66 -2.98 -22.40 -25.21
C ASP A 66 -4.15 -21.95 -24.30
N MET A 67 -4.97 -22.88 -23.79
CA MET A 67 -5.97 -22.58 -22.75
C MET A 67 -5.30 -22.09 -21.45
N PHE A 68 -4.27 -22.80 -20.98
CA PHE A 68 -3.52 -22.36 -19.80
C PHE A 68 -2.89 -20.98 -20.02
N TYR A 69 -2.41 -20.69 -21.23
CA TYR A 69 -1.92 -19.36 -21.56
C TYR A 69 -3.02 -18.29 -21.43
N THR A 70 -4.24 -18.57 -21.89
CA THR A 70 -5.38 -17.67 -21.70
C THR A 70 -5.66 -17.44 -20.21
N ASP A 71 -5.63 -18.48 -19.38
CA ASP A 71 -5.81 -18.36 -17.93
C ASP A 71 -4.71 -17.50 -17.29
N ILE A 72 -3.46 -17.68 -17.74
CA ILE A 72 -2.32 -16.85 -17.30
C ILE A 72 -2.51 -15.38 -17.66
N GLN A 73 -3.04 -15.06 -18.85
CA GLN A 73 -3.33 -13.67 -19.22
C GLN A 73 -4.43 -13.07 -18.33
N ALA A 74 -5.52 -13.81 -18.09
CA ALA A 74 -6.57 -13.36 -17.17
C ALA A 74 -6.02 -13.15 -15.75
N MET A 75 -5.10 -14.00 -15.30
CA MET A 75 -4.45 -13.86 -14.00
C MET A 75 -3.58 -12.61 -13.90
N LYS A 76 -2.90 -12.20 -14.98
CA LYS A 76 -2.09 -10.97 -15.00
C LYS A 76 -2.93 -9.73 -14.70
N GLU A 77 -4.10 -9.62 -15.31
CA GLU A 77 -5.02 -8.49 -15.08
C GLU A 77 -5.45 -8.42 -13.60
N LEU A 78 -5.79 -9.57 -13.01
CA LEU A 78 -6.16 -9.66 -11.60
C LEU A 78 -5.00 -9.27 -10.68
N ILE A 79 -3.79 -9.75 -10.98
CA ILE A 79 -2.59 -9.43 -10.20
C ILE A 79 -2.27 -7.93 -10.26
N SER A 80 -2.42 -7.30 -11.42
CA SER A 80 -2.22 -5.84 -11.57
C SER A 80 -3.16 -5.05 -10.67
N ASN A 81 -4.45 -5.39 -10.65
CA ASN A 81 -5.41 -4.77 -9.74
C ASN A 81 -5.04 -5.00 -8.27
N GLN A 82 -4.67 -6.23 -7.89
CA GLN A 82 -4.31 -6.53 -6.51
C GLN A 82 -3.05 -5.80 -6.06
N PHE A 83 -2.09 -5.62 -6.96
CA PHE A 83 -0.90 -4.81 -6.67
C PHE A 83 -1.24 -3.35 -6.40
N ILE A 84 -2.11 -2.73 -7.21
CA ILE A 84 -2.59 -1.36 -7.00
C ILE A 84 -3.28 -1.25 -5.63
N VAL A 85 -4.23 -2.16 -5.36
CA VAL A 85 -4.99 -2.17 -4.10
C VAL A 85 -4.07 -2.33 -2.89
N TYR A 86 -3.12 -3.27 -2.96
CA TYR A 86 -2.20 -3.54 -1.86
C TYR A 86 -1.26 -2.36 -1.60
N ASN A 87 -0.63 -1.79 -2.64
CA ASN A 87 0.26 -0.63 -2.47
C ASN A 87 -0.47 0.62 -1.99
N ALA A 88 -1.67 0.89 -2.51
CA ALA A 88 -2.51 1.98 -2.02
C ALA A 88 -2.80 1.81 -0.52
N THR A 89 -3.13 0.58 -0.10
CA THR A 89 -3.39 0.26 1.31
C THR A 89 -2.14 0.46 2.17
N LEU A 90 -0.95 0.08 1.69
CA LEU A 90 0.32 0.35 2.38
C LEU A 90 0.57 1.85 2.56
N VAL A 91 0.36 2.66 1.51
CA VAL A 91 0.51 4.12 1.57
C VAL A 91 -0.47 4.73 2.58
N GLU A 92 -1.74 4.34 2.55
CA GLU A 92 -2.75 4.85 3.48
C GLU A 92 -2.46 4.44 4.93
N THR A 93 -1.94 3.24 5.14
CA THR A 93 -1.54 2.76 6.46
C THR A 93 -0.30 3.52 6.97
N LEU A 94 0.67 3.80 6.09
CA LEU A 94 1.83 4.63 6.40
C LEU A 94 1.42 6.06 6.80
N PHE A 95 0.44 6.63 6.09
CA PHE A 95 -0.11 7.95 6.43
C PHE A 95 -0.77 7.93 7.81
N TYR A 96 -1.62 6.93 8.08
CA TYR A 96 -2.25 6.74 9.38
C TYR A 96 -1.21 6.65 10.50
N GLU A 97 -0.22 5.76 10.36
CA GLU A 97 0.84 5.59 11.36
C GLU A 97 1.64 6.89 11.54
N THR A 98 1.94 7.58 10.45
CA THR A 98 2.64 8.87 10.50
C THR A 98 1.85 9.90 11.31
N PHE A 99 0.55 10.06 11.04
CA PHE A 99 -0.28 10.98 11.81
C PHE A 99 -0.35 10.58 13.28
N TYR A 100 -0.54 9.29 13.55
CA TYR A 100 -0.61 8.76 14.91
C TYR A 100 0.67 9.08 15.71
N LEU A 101 1.84 8.79 15.15
CA LEU A 101 3.13 9.07 15.78
C LEU A 101 3.33 10.57 16.04
N VAL A 102 2.96 11.42 15.08
CA VAL A 102 3.05 12.88 15.25
C VAL A 102 2.15 13.38 16.39
N PHE A 103 0.95 12.80 16.55
CA PHE A 103 0.04 13.19 17.62
C PHE A 103 0.45 12.61 18.97
N MET A 104 0.99 11.40 19.01
CA MET A 104 1.50 10.83 20.25
C MET A 104 2.70 11.61 20.78
N GLU A 105 3.60 12.05 19.90
CA GLU A 105 4.73 12.90 20.28
C GLU A 105 4.27 14.31 20.70
N ASN A 106 3.28 14.87 20.00
CA ASN A 106 2.76 16.20 20.31
C ASN A 106 1.22 16.27 20.24
N PRO A 107 0.52 15.84 21.31
CA PRO A 107 -0.95 15.76 21.32
C PRO A 107 -1.63 17.13 21.11
N LYS A 108 -0.93 18.23 21.40
CA LYS A 108 -1.46 19.58 21.16
C LYS A 108 -1.72 19.85 19.68
N LYS A 109 -1.04 19.16 18.76
CA LYS A 109 -1.28 19.28 17.30
C LYS A 109 -2.69 18.83 16.90
N ILE A 110 -3.34 17.97 17.69
CA ILE A 110 -4.74 17.55 17.44
C ILE A 110 -5.68 18.76 17.44
N ASN A 111 -5.44 19.74 18.32
CA ASN A 111 -6.26 20.96 18.38
C ASN A 111 -6.20 21.73 17.06
N ASN A 112 -5.03 21.82 16.43
CA ASN A 112 -4.87 22.52 15.15
C ASN A 112 -5.71 21.89 14.05
N ILE A 113 -5.93 20.57 14.12
CA ILE A 113 -6.75 19.84 13.15
C ILE A 113 -8.23 20.07 13.41
N ILE A 114 -8.68 19.90 14.64
CA ILE A 114 -10.09 20.09 15.01
C ILE A 114 -10.54 21.53 14.75
N PHE A 115 -9.77 22.51 15.24
CA PHE A 115 -10.22 23.90 15.25
C PHE A 115 -10.00 24.60 13.91
N GLU A 116 -9.01 24.20 13.12
CA GLU A 116 -8.70 24.89 11.86
C GLU A 116 -9.13 24.12 10.61
N GLN A 117 -9.12 22.78 10.64
CA GLN A 117 -9.38 21.96 9.44
C GLN A 117 -10.77 21.33 9.44
N PHE A 118 -11.26 20.94 10.62
CA PHE A 118 -12.57 20.34 10.83
C PHE A 118 -13.47 21.24 11.69
N SER A 119 -13.38 22.56 11.49
CA SER A 119 -14.04 23.56 12.34
C SER A 119 -15.57 23.44 12.40
N ASN A 120 -16.18 22.87 11.37
CA ASN A 120 -17.63 22.56 11.31
C ASN A 120 -18.00 21.19 11.90
N ASP A 121 -16.99 20.40 12.27
CA ASP A 121 -17.07 18.98 12.60
C ASP A 121 -16.31 18.68 13.90
N LYS A 122 -16.32 19.63 14.85
CA LYS A 122 -15.57 19.52 16.11
C LYS A 122 -15.95 18.30 16.94
N ASP A 123 -17.19 17.84 16.78
CA ASP A 123 -17.72 16.67 17.46
C ASP A 123 -17.23 15.34 16.86
N LYS A 124 -16.60 15.34 15.67
CA LYS A 124 -16.09 14.11 15.02
C LYS A 124 -14.97 13.42 15.81
N LEU A 125 -14.25 14.17 16.66
CA LEU A 125 -13.25 13.55 17.53
C LEU A 125 -13.89 12.82 18.73
N GLY A 126 -15.18 13.07 19.00
CA GLY A 126 -15.98 12.34 19.99
C GLY A 126 -15.57 12.61 21.44
N LEU A 127 -15.00 13.78 21.75
CA LEU A 127 -14.54 14.11 23.10
C LEU A 127 -15.73 14.13 24.09
N THR A 128 -15.82 13.12 24.96
CA THR A 128 -16.83 13.10 26.03
C THR A 128 -16.21 12.79 27.39
N LEU A 129 -16.81 13.35 28.45
CA LEU A 129 -16.41 13.04 29.81
C LEU A 129 -16.64 11.56 30.14
N ASN A 130 -17.68 10.95 29.58
CA ASN A 130 -17.96 9.52 29.77
C ASN A 130 -16.82 8.66 29.20
N GLU A 131 -16.39 8.93 27.96
CA GLU A 131 -15.22 8.22 27.40
C GLU A 131 -13.97 8.42 28.26
N LEU A 132 -13.72 9.62 28.78
CA LEU A 132 -12.57 9.85 29.67
C LEU A 132 -12.67 9.03 30.97
N LEU A 133 -13.87 8.90 31.55
CA LEU A 133 -14.10 8.12 32.78
C LEU A 133 -14.02 6.60 32.55
N ASP A 134 -14.22 6.14 31.32
CA ASP A 134 -14.10 4.73 30.92
C ASP A 134 -12.65 4.29 30.69
N HIS A 135 -11.68 5.22 30.66
CA HIS A 135 -10.25 4.90 30.47
C HIS A 135 -9.50 4.83 31.80
N ASP A 136 -8.58 3.87 31.91
CA ASP A 136 -7.79 3.62 33.13
C ASP A 136 -6.84 4.76 33.48
N SER A 137 -6.50 5.62 32.51
CA SER A 137 -5.60 6.75 32.70
C SER A 137 -5.84 7.85 31.66
N LYS A 138 -5.35 9.05 31.98
CA LYS A 138 -5.30 10.17 31.04
C LYS A 138 -4.45 9.82 29.82
N GLU A 139 -3.35 9.11 30.01
CA GLU A 139 -2.43 8.69 28.95
C GLU A 139 -3.12 7.75 27.96
N SER A 140 -3.86 6.77 28.46
CA SER A 140 -4.67 5.86 27.64
C SER A 140 -5.75 6.62 26.86
N TYR A 141 -6.41 7.60 27.49
CA TYR A 141 -7.38 8.42 26.76
C TYR A 141 -6.72 9.26 25.66
N ILE A 142 -5.54 9.86 25.91
CA ILE A 142 -4.79 10.61 24.90
C ILE A 142 -4.42 9.73 23.71
N GLU A 143 -4.01 8.48 23.94
CA GLU A 143 -3.70 7.51 22.90
C GLU A 143 -4.92 7.28 21.98
N THR A 144 -6.09 7.00 22.55
CA THR A 144 -7.36 6.89 21.81
C THR A 144 -7.66 8.16 21.00
N LEU A 145 -7.41 9.35 21.56
CA LEU A 145 -7.59 10.60 20.82
C LEU A 145 -6.61 10.75 19.65
N CYS A 146 -5.37 10.29 19.79
CA CYS A 146 -4.38 10.28 18.71
C CYS A 146 -4.79 9.34 17.57
N GLU A 147 -5.31 8.15 17.89
CA GLU A 147 -5.84 7.21 16.90
C GLU A 147 -7.03 7.80 16.13
N LYS A 148 -8.01 8.36 16.83
CA LYS A 148 -9.18 9.03 16.22
C LYS A 148 -8.72 10.19 15.33
N ALA A 149 -7.79 11.01 15.79
CA ALA A 149 -7.23 12.13 15.02
C ALA A 149 -6.47 11.66 13.77
N ALA A 150 -5.68 10.59 13.88
CA ALA A 150 -4.99 9.98 12.75
C ALA A 150 -5.97 9.45 11.70
N SER A 151 -7.02 8.75 12.14
CA SER A 151 -8.09 8.27 11.26
C SER A 151 -8.80 9.42 10.54
N LEU A 152 -9.10 10.52 11.24
CA LEU A 152 -9.73 11.70 10.64
C LEU A 152 -8.82 12.39 9.63
N CYS A 153 -7.52 12.48 9.91
CA CYS A 153 -6.56 13.04 8.97
C CYS A 153 -6.40 12.17 7.72
N ASN A 154 -6.46 10.85 7.89
CA ASN A 154 -6.34 9.92 6.78
C ASN A 154 -7.60 9.85 5.91
N GLY A 155 -8.78 10.14 6.48
CA GLY A 155 -10.07 10.06 5.79
C GLY A 155 -10.36 11.16 4.75
N GLY A 156 -11.41 10.92 3.95
CA GLY A 156 -11.87 11.84 2.91
C GLY A 156 -11.08 11.71 1.60
N LYS A 157 -10.96 12.79 0.83
CA LYS A 157 -10.19 12.76 -0.43
C LYS A 157 -8.70 12.60 -0.11
N PHE A 158 -8.04 11.63 -0.74
CA PHE A 158 -6.64 11.32 -0.49
C PHE A 158 -5.71 12.53 -0.73
N LYS A 159 -5.99 13.36 -1.75
CA LYS A 159 -5.27 14.62 -1.98
C LYS A 159 -5.28 15.57 -0.78
N ASP A 160 -6.35 15.58 0.01
CA ASP A 160 -6.44 16.40 1.22
C ASP A 160 -5.73 15.73 2.39
N SER A 161 -5.77 14.40 2.50
CA SER A 161 -4.93 13.63 3.44
C SER A 161 -3.43 13.93 3.22
N PHE A 162 -2.99 13.95 1.96
CA PHE A 162 -1.62 14.32 1.59
C PHE A 162 -1.24 15.75 2.03
N LYS A 163 -2.12 16.74 1.81
CA LYS A 163 -1.87 18.12 2.28
C LYS A 163 -1.74 18.17 3.80
N ARG A 164 -2.59 17.41 4.51
CA ARG A 164 -2.54 17.31 5.97
C ARG A 164 -1.23 16.67 6.42
N LEU A 165 -0.75 15.64 5.74
CA LEU A 165 0.54 14.98 6.02
C LEU A 165 1.69 15.99 6.01
N ILE A 166 1.87 16.69 4.89
CA ILE A 166 2.93 17.71 4.72
C ILE A 166 2.85 18.75 5.85
N ARG A 167 1.63 19.21 6.15
CA ARG A 167 1.39 20.19 7.20
C ARG A 167 1.75 19.67 8.59
N GLN A 168 1.36 18.44 8.94
CA GLN A 168 1.66 17.88 10.27
C GLN A 168 3.14 17.59 10.46
N LEU A 169 3.84 17.25 9.37
CA LEU A 169 5.28 17.10 9.34
C LEU A 169 6.04 18.44 9.39
N ASN A 170 5.35 19.59 9.28
CA ASN A 170 5.97 20.92 9.11
C ASN A 170 6.99 20.95 7.95
N ALA A 171 6.73 20.16 6.91
CA ALA A 171 7.69 19.86 5.88
C ALA A 171 7.52 20.73 4.63
N ALA A 172 8.59 20.85 3.84
CA ALA A 172 8.52 21.46 2.53
C ALA A 172 7.62 20.63 1.58
N PRO A 173 7.00 21.25 0.57
CA PRO A 173 6.22 20.50 -0.42
C PRO A 173 7.03 19.39 -1.09
N ILE A 174 6.41 18.22 -1.28
CA ILE A 174 6.96 17.12 -2.06
C ILE A 174 7.04 17.48 -3.55
N ASP A 175 7.98 16.85 -4.27
CA ASP A 175 8.01 16.86 -5.73
C ASP A 175 6.64 16.49 -6.33
N GLN A 176 6.21 17.27 -7.32
CA GLN A 176 4.87 17.15 -7.87
C GLN A 176 4.68 15.87 -8.68
N SER A 177 5.74 15.34 -9.31
CA SER A 177 5.69 14.07 -10.05
C SER A 177 5.41 12.92 -9.09
N ASN A 178 6.22 12.79 -8.04
CA ASN A 178 6.03 11.75 -7.01
C ASN A 178 4.66 11.84 -6.35
N LYS A 179 4.22 13.06 -6.02
CA LYS A 179 2.89 13.29 -5.46
C LYS A 179 1.77 12.82 -6.38
N ASN A 180 1.87 13.11 -7.67
CA ASN A 180 0.84 12.72 -8.64
C ASN A 180 0.75 11.21 -8.79
N ILE A 181 1.89 10.50 -8.82
CA ILE A 181 1.94 9.04 -8.89
C ILE A 181 1.25 8.41 -7.68
N ILE A 182 1.52 8.91 -6.47
CA ILE A 182 0.89 8.38 -5.25
C ILE A 182 -0.61 8.71 -5.17
N ILE A 183 -1.03 9.88 -5.65
CA ILE A 183 -2.47 10.21 -5.75
C ILE A 183 -3.16 9.31 -6.76
N ASP A 184 -2.58 9.13 -7.94
CA ASP A 184 -3.11 8.28 -9.01
C ASP A 184 -3.24 6.81 -8.55
N LEU A 185 -2.28 6.29 -7.79
CA LEU A 185 -2.37 4.96 -7.16
C LEU A 185 -3.66 4.80 -6.34
N VAL A 186 -3.94 5.75 -5.45
CA VAL A 186 -5.11 5.67 -4.56
C VAL A 186 -6.40 5.90 -5.32
N GLU A 187 -6.39 6.77 -6.34
CA GLU A 187 -7.53 6.97 -7.23
C GLU A 187 -7.85 5.70 -8.03
N LYS A 188 -6.84 5.04 -8.62
CA LYS A 188 -7.00 3.73 -9.27
C LYS A 188 -7.52 2.68 -8.30
N ARG A 189 -7.02 2.62 -7.06
CA ARG A 189 -7.57 1.72 -6.04
C ARG A 189 -9.06 1.97 -5.83
N ASN A 190 -9.47 3.22 -5.67
CA ASN A 190 -10.88 3.56 -5.46
C ASN A 190 -11.74 3.11 -6.65
N SER A 191 -11.28 3.33 -7.87
CA SER A 191 -11.95 2.84 -9.08
C SER A 191 -12.01 1.30 -9.14
N ILE A 192 -10.95 0.59 -8.74
CA ILE A 192 -10.99 -0.89 -8.66
C ILE A 192 -12.05 -1.34 -7.65
N VAL A 193 -12.02 -0.78 -6.43
CA VAL A 193 -12.85 -1.25 -5.31
C VAL A 193 -14.32 -0.85 -5.44
N HIS A 194 -14.60 0.34 -5.97
CA HIS A 194 -15.97 0.89 -6.04
C HIS A 194 -16.61 0.79 -7.42
N GLU A 195 -15.81 0.74 -8.49
CA GLU A 195 -16.29 0.75 -9.87
C GLU A 195 -15.98 -0.58 -10.60
N ASN A 196 -15.24 -1.51 -9.97
CA ASN A 196 -14.77 -2.77 -10.56
C ASN A 196 -13.93 -2.57 -11.84
N ASN A 197 -13.20 -1.45 -11.94
CA ASN A 197 -12.32 -1.21 -13.08
C ASN A 197 -11.12 -2.16 -13.07
N THR A 198 -10.69 -2.58 -14.26
CA THR A 198 -9.47 -3.36 -14.48
C THR A 198 -8.37 -2.49 -15.07
N TYR A 199 -7.15 -2.69 -14.58
CA TYR A 199 -5.97 -1.98 -15.05
C TYR A 199 -4.89 -2.98 -15.44
N GLU A 200 -4.29 -2.74 -16.60
CA GLU A 200 -3.03 -3.36 -16.97
C GLU A 200 -1.89 -2.43 -16.52
N LEU A 201 -0.86 -3.00 -15.88
CA LEU A 201 0.28 -2.24 -15.40
C LEU A 201 1.44 -2.31 -16.38
N GLU A 202 1.74 -1.17 -17.00
CA GLU A 202 2.97 -0.97 -17.75
C GLU A 202 4.20 -1.00 -16.81
N ASP A 203 5.33 -1.49 -17.32
CA ASP A 203 6.57 -1.58 -16.53
C ASP A 203 7.06 -0.21 -16.06
N GLU A 204 6.84 0.83 -16.86
CA GLU A 204 7.20 2.20 -16.50
C GLU A 204 6.40 2.69 -15.30
N TYR A 205 5.07 2.51 -15.31
CA TYR A 205 4.22 2.88 -14.19
C TYR A 205 4.64 2.17 -12.89
N PHE A 206 4.91 0.87 -12.98
CA PHE A 206 5.39 0.09 -11.84
C PHE A 206 6.69 0.63 -11.26
N ARG A 207 7.68 0.93 -12.12
CA ARG A 207 8.96 1.50 -11.69
C ARG A 207 8.76 2.87 -11.03
N SER A 208 8.01 3.75 -11.68
CA SER A 208 7.73 5.09 -11.15
C SER A 208 6.98 5.02 -9.82
N LEU A 209 6.03 4.10 -9.67
CA LEU A 209 5.35 3.88 -8.40
C LEU A 209 6.32 3.43 -7.31
N SER A 210 7.15 2.43 -7.59
CA SER A 210 8.15 1.94 -6.63
C SER A 210 9.07 3.08 -6.17
N GLU A 211 9.62 3.85 -7.11
CA GLU A 211 10.45 5.02 -6.81
C GLU A 211 9.71 6.07 -5.96
N SER A 212 8.46 6.39 -6.32
CA SER A 212 7.65 7.35 -5.57
C SER A 212 7.29 6.87 -4.16
N THR A 213 7.07 5.56 -3.95
CA THR A 213 6.80 5.00 -2.62
C THR A 213 8.02 5.04 -1.71
N TYR A 214 9.21 4.73 -2.23
CA TYR A 214 10.46 4.87 -1.47
C TYR A 214 10.78 6.34 -1.18
N PHE A 215 10.61 7.22 -2.18
CA PHE A 215 10.76 8.65 -1.98
C PHE A 215 9.85 9.17 -0.86
N LEU A 216 8.57 8.75 -0.86
CA LEU A 216 7.63 9.14 0.17
C LEU A 216 8.06 8.63 1.56
N LEU A 217 8.56 7.40 1.64
CA LEU A 217 9.05 6.82 2.90
C LEU A 217 10.26 7.59 3.44
N ASP A 218 11.25 7.88 2.59
CA ASP A 218 12.43 8.68 2.94
C ASP A 218 12.02 10.10 3.38
N TYR A 219 11.09 10.71 2.65
CA TYR A 219 10.53 12.01 3.00
C TYR A 219 9.87 11.99 4.39
N ILE A 220 9.09 10.96 4.72
CA ILE A 220 8.50 10.82 6.05
C ILE A 220 9.59 10.66 7.11
N ARG A 221 10.55 9.75 6.89
CA ARG A 221 11.69 9.52 7.79
C ARG A 221 12.41 10.83 8.14
N ASP A 222 12.83 11.58 7.13
CA ASP A 222 13.65 12.77 7.32
C ASP A 222 12.90 13.85 8.12
N ASN A 223 11.58 13.97 7.89
CA ASN A 223 10.75 14.94 8.62
C ASN A 223 10.34 14.46 10.02
N MET A 224 10.21 13.15 10.26
CA MET A 224 9.95 12.60 11.61
C MET A 224 11.08 12.93 12.58
N ASN A 225 12.33 12.80 12.13
CA ASN A 225 13.50 13.11 12.95
C ASN A 225 13.48 14.59 13.38
N SER A 226 13.08 15.48 12.47
CA SER A 226 12.97 16.93 12.76
C SER A 226 11.91 17.27 13.83
N LEU A 227 10.94 16.37 14.03
CA LEU A 227 9.90 16.48 15.06
C LEU A 227 10.29 15.87 16.40
N GLY A 228 11.50 15.31 16.52
CA GLY A 228 11.97 14.64 17.73
C GLY A 228 11.48 13.20 17.87
N ILE A 229 10.87 12.63 16.84
CA ILE A 229 10.41 11.24 16.84
C ILE A 229 11.60 10.33 16.47
N PRO A 230 12.05 9.44 17.37
CA PRO A 230 13.11 8.49 17.08
C PRO A 230 12.81 7.60 15.88
N ILE A 231 13.85 7.18 15.17
CA ILE A 231 13.76 6.36 13.96
C ILE A 231 14.60 5.11 14.14
N ILE A 232 14.01 3.95 13.82
CA ILE A 232 14.75 2.70 13.61
C ILE A 232 15.03 2.59 12.11
N ASP A 233 16.28 2.82 11.73
CA ASP A 233 16.76 2.75 10.34
C ASP A 233 18.14 2.06 10.33
N THR A 234 18.15 0.73 10.43
CA THR A 234 19.36 -0.09 10.36
C THR A 234 19.80 -0.34 8.91
N ILE A 235 18.91 -0.11 7.95
CA ILE A 235 19.19 -0.29 6.53
C ILE A 235 20.13 0.80 6.00
N ASN A 236 19.91 2.05 6.38
CA ASN A 236 20.75 3.18 5.94
C ASN A 236 21.83 3.57 6.96
N ASN A 237 21.67 3.22 8.24
CA ASN A 237 22.65 3.49 9.30
C ASN A 237 23.00 2.20 10.09
N PRO A 238 23.78 1.29 9.49
CA PRO A 238 24.13 0.00 10.10
C PRO A 238 25.09 0.10 11.30
#